data_AF-A0A1I6IF91-F1
#
_entry.id   AF-A0A1I6IF91-F1
#
_cell.length_a   1.000
_cell.length_b   1.000
_cell.length_c   1.000
_cell.angle_alpha   90.00
_cell.angle_beta   90.00
_cell.angle_gamma   90.00
#
_symmetry.space_group_name_H-M   'P 1'
#
loop_
_entity.id
_entity.type
_entity.pdbx_description
1 polymer ?
#
loop_
_entity_poly.entity_id
_entity_poly.type
_entity_poly.pdbx_seq_one_letter_code
_entity_poly.pdbx_strand_id
1 'polypeptide(L)'
;MSSDRQTATDAPPLTEEIAPGTASDPPVGSDDAAVVTVDGVEVSVEAGGTLLDAVEAVETDEYVPALCHYGRQDIGPRSECRTCMVETASHGVVPACSYPVEDGMEVQTDASAAAEARSVNLDLVLSDHNLRCTTCGKNGRCELQDASIEQGVEEPRYGVLDDRDEYEPIDDTSSFIQIDRNKCILCNRCVEACNDVQVEGVLRLEGSGPDTRIGFQNGAATMEDSTCVSCGHCVTVCPTGSLVEKGIEDATTLPLPGFTQKNSIGKTYQRTGQSKGPMTPKKRDERTETTAPSTASATGEMSAETAGEESDEYDFFEDATGGDWP
;
A
#
# COMPACT_ATOMS: atom_id res chain seq x y z
N MET A 1 -41.09 50.93 4.79
CA MET A 1 -41.60 50.16 3.64
C MET A 1 -40.53 50.21 2.56
N SER A 2 -39.88 49.15 2.12
CA SER A 2 -39.84 47.76 2.54
C SER A 2 -38.39 47.30 2.36
N SER A 3 -37.94 46.47 3.28
CA SER A 3 -36.75 45.64 3.13
C SER A 3 -37.12 44.50 2.18
N ASP A 4 -36.45 44.38 1.05
CA ASP A 4 -36.45 43.12 0.31
C ASP A 4 -35.06 42.51 0.48
N ARG A 5 -35.00 41.64 1.50
CA ARG A 5 -33.92 40.67 1.69
C ARG A 5 -33.92 39.77 0.46
N GLN A 6 -32.87 39.85 -0.35
CA GLN A 6 -32.52 38.74 -1.23
C GLN A 6 -32.21 37.54 -0.33
N THR A 7 -33.12 36.56 -0.35
CA THR A 7 -32.87 35.22 0.13
C THR A 7 -31.78 34.62 -0.74
N ALA A 8 -30.53 34.73 -0.29
CA ALA A 8 -29.43 33.93 -0.78
C ALA A 8 -29.83 32.46 -0.57
N THR A 9 -30.12 31.78 -1.67
CA THR A 9 -30.12 30.31 -1.68
C THR A 9 -28.65 29.95 -1.80
N ASP A 10 -28.02 29.59 -0.67
CA ASP A 10 -26.64 29.10 -0.62
C ASP A 10 -26.56 27.71 -1.28
N ALA A 11 -26.64 27.69 -2.61
CA ALA A 11 -26.10 26.60 -3.41
C ALA A 11 -24.93 27.20 -4.21
N PRO A 12 -23.68 26.74 -4.02
CA PRO A 12 -22.59 27.18 -4.87
C PRO A 12 -22.97 26.89 -6.33
N PRO A 13 -22.61 27.78 -7.27
CA PRO A 13 -22.98 27.60 -8.66
C PRO A 13 -22.43 26.26 -9.13
N LEU A 14 -23.34 25.35 -9.51
CA LEU A 14 -23.01 24.16 -10.27
C LEU A 14 -22.55 24.64 -11.65
N THR A 15 -21.31 25.12 -11.73
CA THR A 15 -20.71 25.48 -13.00
C THR A 15 -20.43 24.20 -13.75
N GLU A 16 -21.02 24.07 -14.93
CA GLU A 16 -20.77 23.04 -15.94
C GLU A 16 -19.27 22.95 -16.35
N GLU A 17 -18.42 23.85 -15.83
CA GLU A 17 -16.97 23.90 -16.00
C GLU A 17 -16.17 23.25 -14.87
N ILE A 18 -16.80 22.87 -13.75
CA ILE A 18 -16.14 22.07 -12.70
C ILE A 18 -16.47 20.61 -12.99
N ALA A 19 -15.54 19.91 -13.63
CA ALA A 19 -15.62 18.46 -13.72
C ALA A 19 -15.63 17.87 -12.29
N PRO A 20 -16.65 17.09 -11.89
CA PRO A 20 -16.62 16.37 -10.63
C PRO A 20 -15.58 15.25 -10.77
N GLY A 21 -14.42 15.41 -10.14
CA GLY A 21 -13.28 14.55 -10.43
C GLY A 21 -11.98 15.25 -10.11
N THR A 22 -10.89 14.53 -10.22
CA THR A 22 -9.50 14.95 -9.89
C THR A 22 -9.11 16.36 -10.40
N ALA A 23 -8.13 16.98 -9.73
CA ALA A 23 -7.57 18.28 -10.09
C ALA A 23 -7.32 18.39 -11.60
N SER A 24 -7.48 19.59 -12.15
CA SER A 24 -7.39 20.00 -13.56
C SER A 24 -6.02 19.77 -14.22
N ASP A 25 -5.40 18.62 -13.99
CA ASP A 25 -4.10 18.26 -14.53
C ASP A 25 -4.22 18.14 -16.06
N PRO A 26 -3.23 18.67 -16.80
CA PRO A 26 -3.24 18.59 -18.24
C PRO A 26 -3.14 17.12 -18.69
N PRO A 27 -3.65 16.80 -19.90
CA PRO A 27 -3.41 15.50 -20.49
C PRO A 27 -1.90 15.26 -20.60
N VAL A 28 -1.49 14.03 -20.31
CA VAL A 28 -0.10 13.58 -20.48
C VAL A 28 0.05 12.92 -21.85
N GLY A 29 1.28 12.84 -22.34
CA GLY A 29 1.63 12.10 -23.56
C GLY A 29 2.04 12.99 -24.74
N SER A 30 2.65 12.35 -25.75
CA SER A 30 3.15 13.02 -26.96
C SER A 30 2.03 13.34 -27.95
N ASP A 31 2.21 14.36 -28.79
CA ASP A 31 1.28 14.67 -29.88
C ASP A 31 1.44 13.71 -31.09
N ASP A 32 2.67 13.24 -31.30
CA ASP A 32 3.06 12.38 -32.42
C ASP A 32 3.67 11.07 -31.91
N ALA A 33 3.63 10.03 -32.75
CA ALA A 33 4.39 8.81 -32.51
C ALA A 33 5.90 9.09 -32.57
N ALA A 34 6.68 8.37 -31.77
CA ALA A 34 8.10 8.60 -31.62
C ALA A 34 8.87 7.27 -31.52
N VAL A 35 10.09 7.25 -32.04
CA VAL A 35 11.06 6.19 -31.77
C VAL A 35 12.03 6.70 -30.71
N VAL A 36 12.12 5.98 -29.59
CA VAL A 36 13.04 6.31 -28.48
C VAL A 36 13.97 5.13 -28.22
N THR A 37 15.12 5.38 -27.59
CA THR A 37 16.08 4.35 -27.18
C THR A 37 16.06 4.26 -25.66
N VAL A 38 15.62 3.13 -25.11
CA VAL A 38 15.61 2.85 -23.66
C VAL A 38 16.69 1.81 -23.38
N ASP A 39 17.70 2.17 -22.56
CA ASP A 39 18.81 1.27 -22.20
C ASP A 39 19.49 0.63 -23.44
N GLY A 40 19.59 1.40 -24.53
CA GLY A 40 20.18 0.96 -25.80
C GLY A 40 19.23 0.17 -26.72
N VAL A 41 17.99 -0.08 -26.31
CA VAL A 41 16.96 -0.76 -27.11
C VAL A 41 16.03 0.27 -27.76
N GLU A 42 15.93 0.25 -29.09
CA GLU A 42 14.98 1.09 -29.82
C GLU A 42 13.55 0.56 -29.66
N VAL A 43 12.62 1.46 -29.32
CA VAL A 43 11.19 1.17 -29.17
C VAL A 43 10.35 2.26 -29.84
N SER A 44 9.32 1.82 -30.56
CA SER A 44 8.33 2.71 -31.18
C SER A 44 7.15 2.88 -30.24
N VAL A 45 6.80 4.11 -29.94
CA VAL A 45 5.66 4.48 -29.09
C VAL A 45 4.66 5.28 -29.91
N GLU A 46 3.38 4.94 -29.78
CA GLU A 46 2.29 5.62 -30.47
C GLU A 46 2.08 7.05 -29.94
N ALA A 47 1.38 7.88 -30.71
CA ALA A 47 0.95 9.20 -30.24
C ALA A 47 0.11 9.06 -28.96
N GLY A 48 0.30 9.99 -28.02
CA GLY A 48 -0.29 9.95 -26.68
C GLY A 48 0.56 9.18 -25.67
N GLY A 49 1.66 8.55 -26.09
CA GLY A 49 2.53 7.79 -25.21
C GLY A 49 3.48 8.64 -24.36
N THR A 50 3.98 8.01 -23.31
CA THR A 50 4.90 8.56 -22.30
C THR A 50 6.19 7.74 -22.25
N LEU A 51 7.21 8.24 -21.56
CA LEU A 51 8.43 7.46 -21.34
C LEU A 51 8.16 6.19 -20.54
N LEU A 52 7.11 6.14 -19.71
CA LEU A 52 6.74 4.90 -19.03
C LEU A 52 6.26 3.83 -20.02
N ASP A 53 5.48 4.20 -21.03
CA ASP A 53 5.04 3.25 -22.07
C ASP A 53 6.24 2.69 -22.84
N ALA A 54 7.27 3.51 -23.08
CA ALA A 54 8.53 3.07 -23.69
C ALA A 54 9.28 2.08 -22.77
N VAL A 55 9.37 2.40 -21.48
CA VAL A 55 10.05 1.59 -20.45
C VAL A 55 9.34 0.24 -20.24
N GLU A 56 8.01 0.21 -20.21
CA GLU A 56 7.23 -1.03 -20.01
C GLU A 56 7.24 -1.95 -21.25
N ALA A 57 7.59 -1.43 -22.42
CA ALA A 57 7.64 -2.17 -23.67
C ALA A 57 8.93 -2.97 -23.90
N VAL A 58 9.95 -2.77 -23.06
CA VAL A 58 11.26 -3.42 -23.18
C VAL A 58 11.73 -4.02 -21.86
N GLU A 59 12.74 -4.89 -21.91
CA GLU A 59 13.49 -5.27 -20.71
C GLU A 59 14.49 -4.15 -20.41
N THR A 60 14.46 -3.64 -19.17
CA THR A 60 15.30 -2.53 -18.72
C THR A 60 16.43 -3.01 -17.81
N ASP A 61 17.48 -2.20 -17.72
CA ASP A 61 18.63 -2.49 -16.85
C ASP A 61 18.25 -2.38 -15.36
N GLU A 62 17.30 -1.51 -15.01
CA GLU A 62 16.74 -1.41 -13.67
C GLU A 62 15.21 -1.34 -13.67
N TYR A 63 14.57 -1.83 -12.61
CA TYR A 63 13.12 -1.74 -12.42
C TYR A 63 12.67 -0.31 -12.12
N VAL A 64 11.69 0.20 -12.89
CA VAL A 64 11.14 1.55 -12.77
C VAL A 64 9.69 1.49 -12.24
N PRO A 65 9.47 1.55 -10.91
CA PRO A 65 8.12 1.45 -10.33
C PRO A 65 7.28 2.71 -10.59
N ALA A 66 6.03 2.56 -11.02
CA ALA A 66 5.08 3.67 -11.20
C ALA A 66 3.87 3.58 -10.25
N LEU A 67 4.11 3.71 -8.94
CA LEU A 67 3.12 3.41 -7.88
C LEU A 67 1.83 4.25 -7.90
N CYS A 68 1.79 5.39 -8.60
CA CYS A 68 0.58 6.21 -8.75
C CYS A 68 -0.06 6.09 -10.14
N HIS A 69 0.44 5.22 -11.01
CA HIS A 69 -0.12 4.95 -12.34
C HIS A 69 -0.70 3.55 -12.42
N TYR A 70 -1.90 3.39 -12.96
CA TYR A 70 -2.55 2.09 -13.17
C TYR A 70 -2.97 1.96 -14.64
N GLY A 71 -2.01 1.57 -15.48
CA GLY A 71 -2.14 1.55 -16.95
C GLY A 71 -3.15 0.54 -17.50
N ARG A 72 -3.75 -0.32 -16.67
CA ARG A 72 -4.79 -1.26 -17.14
C ARG A 72 -6.12 -0.55 -17.45
N GLN A 73 -6.35 0.64 -16.91
CA GLN A 73 -7.64 1.35 -16.96
C GLN A 73 -7.47 2.88 -17.04
N ASP A 74 -6.36 3.37 -17.59
CA ASP A 74 -6.08 4.80 -17.76
C ASP A 74 -6.28 5.62 -16.47
N ILE A 75 -5.87 5.07 -15.32
CA ILE A 75 -5.90 5.78 -14.02
C ILE A 75 -4.51 6.33 -13.71
N GLY A 76 -4.43 7.64 -13.48
CA GLY A 76 -3.18 8.37 -13.49
C GLY A 76 -2.65 8.53 -14.92
N PRO A 77 -1.46 9.13 -15.12
CA PRO A 77 -0.42 9.40 -14.13
C PRO A 77 -0.42 10.83 -13.58
N ARG A 78 -0.09 10.96 -12.28
CA ARG A 78 -0.04 12.27 -11.57
C ARG A 78 1.37 12.70 -11.18
N SER A 79 2.37 11.84 -11.40
CA SER A 79 3.75 12.08 -10.95
C SER A 79 3.87 12.44 -9.46
N GLU A 80 2.93 11.96 -8.63
CA GLU A 80 2.89 12.21 -7.19
C GLU A 80 3.92 11.36 -6.44
N CYS A 81 3.98 10.05 -6.76
CA CYS A 81 4.86 9.13 -6.04
C CYS A 81 6.34 9.24 -6.41
N ARG A 82 6.66 9.81 -7.59
CA ARG A 82 8.03 10.02 -8.08
C ARG A 82 8.94 8.77 -8.04
N THR A 83 8.36 7.57 -8.09
CA THR A 83 9.11 6.31 -8.10
C THR A 83 9.54 5.88 -9.51
N CYS A 84 9.00 6.52 -10.55
CA CYS A 84 9.24 6.22 -11.96
C CYS A 84 10.27 7.16 -12.61
N MET A 85 11.23 7.68 -11.85
CA MET A 85 12.21 8.63 -12.40
C MET A 85 13.15 7.90 -13.36
N VAL A 86 13.46 8.53 -14.49
CA VAL A 86 14.44 8.07 -15.49
C VAL A 86 15.32 9.24 -15.91
N GLU A 87 16.51 8.96 -16.43
CA GLU A 87 17.39 10.01 -16.98
C GLU A 87 17.25 10.08 -18.50
N THR A 88 17.20 11.30 -19.03
CA THR A 88 17.15 11.58 -20.47
C THR A 88 18.32 12.47 -20.85
N ALA A 89 18.88 12.27 -22.04
CA ALA A 89 19.99 13.08 -22.53
C ALA A 89 19.62 14.57 -22.71
N SER A 90 18.36 14.86 -23.06
CA SER A 90 17.86 16.19 -23.37
C SER A 90 17.34 16.96 -22.16
N HIS A 91 16.74 16.27 -21.18
CA HIS A 91 16.00 16.92 -20.08
C HIS A 91 16.48 16.50 -18.68
N GLY A 92 17.49 15.64 -18.59
CA GLY A 92 17.98 15.10 -17.32
C GLY A 92 16.95 14.16 -16.68
N VAL A 93 16.85 14.22 -15.35
CA VAL A 93 16.00 13.31 -14.57
C VAL A 93 14.54 13.76 -14.59
N VAL A 94 13.65 12.93 -15.13
CA VAL A 94 12.23 13.22 -15.34
C VAL A 94 11.34 12.06 -14.89
N PRO A 95 10.07 12.30 -14.50
CA PRO A 95 9.15 11.22 -14.15
C PRO A 95 8.62 10.55 -15.43
N ALA A 96 8.93 9.27 -15.63
CA ALA A 96 8.59 8.57 -16.86
C ALA A 96 7.08 8.55 -17.14
N CYS A 97 6.27 8.39 -16.09
CA CYS A 97 4.83 8.21 -16.22
C CYS A 97 4.10 9.40 -16.86
N SER A 98 4.56 10.64 -16.70
CA SER A 98 3.88 11.81 -17.26
C SER A 98 4.70 12.55 -18.32
N TYR A 99 5.92 12.10 -18.60
CA TYR A 99 6.80 12.79 -19.54
C TYR A 99 6.51 12.28 -20.96
N PRO A 100 6.16 13.16 -21.91
CA PRO A 100 5.83 12.76 -23.28
C PRO A 100 7.08 12.23 -24.00
N VAL A 101 6.89 11.22 -24.85
CA VAL A 101 7.97 10.76 -25.74
C VAL A 101 8.28 11.83 -26.79
N GLU A 102 9.57 11.99 -27.11
CA GLU A 102 10.03 12.81 -28.24
C GLU A 102 10.87 11.94 -29.16
N ASP A 103 10.72 12.09 -30.47
CA ASP A 103 11.45 11.26 -31.45
C ASP A 103 12.98 11.43 -31.30
N GLY A 104 13.68 10.30 -31.25
CA GLY A 104 15.12 10.24 -31.02
C GLY A 104 15.57 10.44 -29.57
N MET A 105 14.66 10.42 -28.59
CA MET A 105 15.05 10.52 -27.18
C MET A 105 15.81 9.28 -26.70
N GLU A 106 16.87 9.50 -25.93
CA GLU A 106 17.62 8.46 -25.22
C GLU A 106 17.27 8.48 -23.74
N VAL A 107 16.84 7.34 -23.21
CA VAL A 107 16.40 7.12 -21.83
C VAL A 107 17.32 6.09 -21.18
N GLN A 108 17.79 6.39 -19.97
CA GLN A 108 18.57 5.48 -19.14
C GLN A 108 17.84 5.24 -17.82
N THR A 109 17.57 3.97 -17.52
CA THR A 109 16.89 3.59 -16.28
C THR A 109 17.88 3.44 -15.13
N ASP A 110 19.06 2.87 -15.36
CA ASP A 110 20.10 2.58 -14.35
C ASP A 110 21.00 3.80 -14.01
N ALA A 111 20.77 4.93 -14.67
CA ALA A 111 21.59 6.11 -14.48
C ALA A 111 21.57 6.57 -13.02
N SER A 112 22.77 6.83 -12.46
CA SER A 112 22.95 7.05 -11.02
C SER A 112 22.04 8.12 -10.41
N ALA A 113 21.73 9.18 -11.17
CA ALA A 113 20.85 10.25 -10.69
C ALA A 113 19.37 9.83 -10.67
N ALA A 114 18.94 9.00 -11.64
CA ALA A 114 17.60 8.43 -11.68
C ALA A 114 17.41 7.38 -10.58
N ALA A 115 18.38 6.46 -10.42
CA ALA A 115 18.36 5.44 -9.36
C ALA A 115 18.31 6.06 -7.96
N GLU A 116 19.16 7.05 -7.69
CA GLU A 116 19.13 7.78 -6.41
C GLU A 116 17.79 8.49 -6.20
N ALA A 117 17.24 9.13 -7.24
CA ALA A 117 15.94 9.78 -7.14
C ALA A 117 14.83 8.76 -6.81
N ARG A 118 14.79 7.59 -7.46
CA ARG A 118 13.81 6.54 -7.14
C ARG A 118 13.97 6.04 -5.72
N SER A 119 15.20 5.74 -5.30
CA SER A 119 15.52 5.31 -3.94
C SER A 119 15.06 6.32 -2.89
N VAL A 120 15.36 7.61 -3.07
CA VAL A 120 14.97 8.68 -2.12
C VAL A 120 13.46 8.82 -2.05
N ASN A 121 12.77 8.85 -3.18
CA ASN A 121 11.32 8.97 -3.19
C ASN A 121 10.64 7.75 -2.56
N LEU A 122 11.17 6.55 -2.78
CA LEU A 122 10.68 5.34 -2.16
C LEU A 122 10.86 5.37 -0.63
N ASP A 123 12.02 5.81 -0.13
CA ASP A 123 12.25 5.98 1.30
C ASP A 123 11.30 7.00 1.93
N LEU A 124 11.02 8.11 1.25
CA LEU A 124 10.06 9.11 1.72
C LEU A 124 8.64 8.52 1.79
N VAL A 125 8.23 7.75 0.78
CA VAL A 125 6.95 7.04 0.79
C VAL A 125 6.89 6.04 1.96
N LEU A 126 7.97 5.30 2.23
CA LEU A 126 8.03 4.33 3.32
C LEU A 126 8.06 5.00 4.70
N SER A 127 8.62 6.20 4.81
CA SER A 127 8.70 6.94 6.09
C SER A 127 7.33 7.31 6.65
N ASP A 128 6.33 7.48 5.79
CA ASP A 128 4.94 7.75 6.18
C ASP A 128 4.02 6.51 6.02
N HIS A 129 4.61 5.31 5.93
CA HIS A 129 3.88 4.06 5.76
C HIS A 129 3.99 3.14 6.98
N ASN A 130 2.87 2.56 7.42
CA ASN A 130 2.87 1.51 8.43
C ASN A 130 3.38 0.18 7.86
N LEU A 131 4.66 -0.15 8.12
CA LEU A 131 5.37 -1.34 7.62
C LEU A 131 5.01 -2.67 8.32
N ARG A 132 3.82 -2.79 8.92
CA ARG A 132 3.34 -4.07 9.50
C ARG A 132 2.86 -5.05 8.43
N CYS A 133 3.73 -5.39 7.49
CA CYS A 133 3.45 -6.22 6.31
C CYS A 133 2.94 -7.62 6.66
N THR A 134 3.45 -8.24 7.73
CA THR A 134 3.04 -9.58 8.18
C THR A 134 1.59 -9.68 8.67
N THR A 135 0.97 -8.53 8.98
CA THR A 135 -0.45 -8.39 9.37
C THR A 135 -1.27 -7.69 8.29
N CYS A 136 -0.72 -7.47 7.10
CA CYS A 136 -1.38 -6.72 6.04
C CYS A 136 -2.17 -7.63 5.09
N GLY A 137 -3.43 -7.28 4.80
CA GLY A 137 -4.28 -7.99 3.84
C GLY A 137 -3.87 -7.90 2.36
N LYS A 138 -2.83 -7.11 2.07
CA LYS A 138 -2.22 -6.95 0.74
C LYS A 138 -0.83 -7.60 0.65
N ASN A 139 -0.36 -8.24 1.72
CA ASN A 139 0.96 -8.90 1.75
C ASN A 139 1.09 -9.92 0.61
N GLY A 140 2.21 -9.91 -0.10
CA GLY A 140 2.48 -10.78 -1.26
C GLY A 140 1.76 -10.37 -2.55
N ARG A 141 1.07 -9.22 -2.56
CA ARG A 141 0.38 -8.64 -3.74
C ARG A 141 0.36 -7.11 -3.68
N CYS A 142 1.35 -6.53 -3.02
CA CYS A 142 1.44 -5.10 -2.73
C CYS A 142 2.52 -4.48 -3.62
N GLU A 143 2.14 -3.59 -4.53
CA GLU A 143 3.07 -2.98 -5.49
C GLU A 143 4.17 -2.18 -4.78
N LEU A 144 3.87 -1.57 -3.63
CA LEU A 144 4.89 -0.90 -2.80
C LEU A 144 5.90 -1.90 -2.22
N GLN A 145 5.45 -3.10 -1.84
CA GLN A 145 6.32 -4.13 -1.30
C GLN A 145 7.24 -4.66 -2.40
N ASP A 146 6.69 -4.91 -3.59
CA ASP A 146 7.45 -5.35 -4.75
C ASP A 146 8.50 -4.30 -5.13
N ALA A 147 8.11 -3.02 -5.19
CA ALA A 147 9.04 -1.91 -5.45
C ALA A 147 10.17 -1.83 -4.41
N SER A 148 9.87 -2.02 -3.12
CA SER A 148 10.90 -2.04 -2.06
C SER A 148 11.87 -3.21 -2.17
N ILE A 149 11.39 -4.40 -2.56
CA ILE A 149 12.22 -5.58 -2.74
C ILE A 149 13.16 -5.41 -3.94
N GLU A 150 12.61 -5.00 -5.08
CA GLU A 150 13.38 -4.79 -6.32
C GLU A 150 14.46 -3.72 -6.16
N GLN A 151 14.18 -2.68 -5.36
CA GLN A 151 15.12 -1.60 -5.05
C GLN A 151 16.06 -1.93 -3.88
N GLY A 152 16.02 -3.14 -3.34
CA GLY A 152 16.93 -3.61 -2.29
C GLY A 152 16.80 -2.84 -0.97
N VAL A 153 15.61 -2.35 -0.63
CA VAL A 153 15.40 -1.60 0.61
C VAL A 153 15.47 -2.55 1.81
N GLU A 154 16.53 -2.42 2.62
CA GLU A 154 16.67 -3.15 3.88
C GLU A 154 16.01 -2.39 5.06
N GLU A 155 16.28 -1.09 5.15
CA GLU A 155 15.73 -0.20 6.17
C GLU A 155 15.53 1.21 5.57
N PRO A 156 14.35 1.85 5.74
CA PRO A 156 14.14 3.18 5.20
C PRO A 156 15.05 4.24 5.83
N ARG A 157 15.71 5.06 5.00
CA ARG A 157 16.69 6.07 5.46
C ARG A 157 16.11 7.16 6.38
N TYR A 158 14.82 7.47 6.21
CA TYR A 158 14.15 8.55 6.93
C TYR A 158 13.29 8.05 8.09
N GLY A 159 13.51 6.82 8.53
CA GLY A 159 12.69 6.16 9.54
C GLY A 159 11.40 5.60 8.94
N VAL A 160 10.55 5.08 9.82
CA VAL A 160 9.22 4.57 9.50
C VAL A 160 8.18 5.47 10.16
N LEU A 161 6.89 5.14 10.03
CA LEU A 161 5.81 5.84 10.70
C LEU A 161 5.87 5.66 12.24
N ASP A 162 6.89 6.25 12.87
CA ASP A 162 7.19 6.28 14.30
C ASP A 162 6.87 7.66 14.91
N ASP A 163 6.73 8.71 14.09
CA ASP A 163 6.54 10.10 14.53
C ASP A 163 5.06 10.57 14.62
N ARG A 164 4.07 9.71 14.37
CA ARG A 164 2.66 10.02 14.68
C ARG A 164 2.36 9.56 16.10
N ASP A 165 2.10 10.51 17.02
CA ASP A 165 1.74 10.24 18.42
C ASP A 165 0.65 9.15 18.58
N GLU A 166 -0.26 9.00 17.61
CA GLU A 166 -1.18 7.88 17.48
C GLU A 166 -1.49 7.55 16.00
N TYR A 167 -1.63 6.25 15.69
CA TYR A 167 -2.19 5.79 14.41
C TYR A 167 -3.65 6.26 14.24
N GLU A 168 -4.04 6.55 13.00
CA GLU A 168 -5.44 6.81 12.67
C GLU A 168 -6.28 5.54 12.84
N PRO A 169 -7.49 5.62 13.41
CA PRO A 169 -8.38 4.47 13.52
C PRO A 169 -8.70 3.88 12.15
N ILE A 170 -8.71 2.55 12.07
CA ILE A 170 -9.17 1.84 10.86
C ILE A 170 -10.68 2.07 10.69
N ASP A 171 -11.11 2.40 9.49
CA ASP A 171 -12.52 2.43 9.12
C ASP A 171 -12.96 1.04 8.66
N ASP A 172 -13.68 0.34 9.52
CA ASP A 172 -14.26 -0.98 9.30
C ASP A 172 -15.80 -0.90 9.29
N THR A 173 -16.38 0.25 8.91
CA THR A 173 -17.84 0.47 8.96
C THR A 173 -18.59 -0.06 7.73
N SER A 174 -17.97 -0.04 6.55
CA SER A 174 -18.57 -0.61 5.32
C SER A 174 -18.80 -2.12 5.45
N SER A 175 -19.75 -2.69 4.71
CA SER A 175 -19.97 -4.14 4.67
C SER A 175 -18.90 -4.90 3.89
N PHE A 176 -18.16 -4.23 3.00
CA PHE A 176 -17.25 -4.90 2.04
C PHE A 176 -15.84 -4.34 2.02
N ILE A 177 -15.63 -3.11 2.47
CA ILE A 177 -14.34 -2.43 2.36
C ILE A 177 -13.84 -2.06 3.75
N GLN A 178 -12.57 -2.32 4.03
CA GLN A 178 -11.85 -1.80 5.18
C GLN A 178 -10.84 -0.76 4.69
N ILE A 179 -10.73 0.36 5.41
CA ILE A 179 -9.77 1.43 5.11
C ILE A 179 -8.80 1.62 6.27
N ASP A 180 -7.51 1.49 5.96
CA ASP A 180 -6.39 1.78 6.84
C ASP A 180 -5.55 2.90 6.24
N ARG A 181 -5.79 4.13 6.69
CA ARG A 181 -5.11 5.32 6.16
C ARG A 181 -3.63 5.36 6.52
N ASN A 182 -3.21 4.63 7.56
CA ASN A 182 -1.80 4.51 7.95
C ASN A 182 -0.94 3.75 6.93
N LYS A 183 -1.56 3.11 5.92
CA LYS A 183 -0.89 2.44 4.81
C LYS A 183 -1.10 3.15 3.47
N CYS A 184 -1.68 4.35 3.50
CA CYS A 184 -1.91 5.14 2.29
C CYS A 184 -0.61 5.81 1.88
N ILE A 185 -0.31 5.84 0.58
CA ILE A 185 0.81 6.58 0.00
C ILE A 185 0.35 7.82 -0.77
N LEU A 186 -0.90 8.22 -0.56
CA LEU A 186 -1.56 9.37 -1.19
C LEU A 186 -1.50 9.41 -2.74
N CYS A 187 -1.33 8.26 -3.39
CA CYS A 187 -1.19 8.14 -4.86
C CYS A 187 -2.42 8.48 -5.71
N ASN A 188 -3.52 8.89 -5.07
CA ASN A 188 -4.78 9.31 -5.70
C ASN A 188 -5.54 8.28 -6.59
N ARG A 189 -4.97 7.11 -6.91
CA ARG A 189 -5.59 6.07 -7.77
C ARG A 189 -7.02 5.72 -7.35
N CYS A 190 -7.28 5.61 -6.05
CA CYS A 190 -8.60 5.26 -5.53
C CYS A 190 -9.65 6.35 -5.71
N VAL A 191 -9.25 7.62 -5.68
CA VAL A 191 -10.13 8.79 -5.89
C VAL A 191 -10.51 8.87 -7.36
N GLU A 192 -9.52 8.74 -8.25
CA GLU A 192 -9.73 8.74 -9.70
C GLU A 192 -10.62 7.56 -10.15
N ALA A 193 -10.33 6.35 -9.65
CA ALA A 193 -11.22 5.20 -9.80
C ALA A 193 -12.66 5.49 -9.36
N CYS A 194 -12.85 6.13 -8.20
CA CYS A 194 -14.17 6.38 -7.65
C CYS A 194 -14.94 7.47 -8.42
N ASN A 195 -14.25 8.52 -8.84
CA ASN A 195 -14.89 9.74 -9.33
C ASN A 195 -14.90 9.83 -10.84
N ASP A 196 -13.85 9.34 -11.50
CA ASP A 196 -13.65 9.54 -12.93
C ASP A 196 -14.08 8.26 -13.69
N VAL A 197 -13.79 7.07 -13.14
CA VAL A 197 -14.19 5.80 -13.75
C VAL A 197 -15.58 5.36 -13.32
N GLN A 198 -15.86 5.31 -12.02
CA GLN A 198 -17.17 4.88 -11.51
C GLN A 198 -18.20 6.02 -11.45
N VAL A 199 -17.76 7.28 -11.53
CA VAL A 199 -18.63 8.47 -11.49
C VAL A 199 -19.49 8.53 -10.22
N GLU A 200 -18.94 8.04 -9.11
CA GLU A 200 -19.65 7.97 -7.83
C GLU A 200 -19.40 9.21 -6.96
N GLY A 201 -18.23 9.85 -7.09
CA GLY A 201 -17.96 11.14 -6.41
C GLY A 201 -17.81 11.06 -4.89
N VAL A 202 -17.46 9.88 -4.34
CA VAL A 202 -17.41 9.63 -2.89
C VAL A 202 -16.05 9.94 -2.29
N LEU A 203 -14.97 9.45 -2.89
CA LEU A 203 -13.63 9.60 -2.33
C LEU A 203 -13.01 10.93 -2.73
N ARG A 204 -12.21 11.51 -1.85
CA ARG A 204 -11.40 12.71 -2.13
C ARG A 204 -10.14 12.74 -1.30
N LEU A 205 -9.18 13.56 -1.69
CA LEU A 205 -8.13 14.03 -0.78
C LEU A 205 -8.68 15.19 0.06
N GLU A 206 -8.39 15.17 1.36
CA GLU A 206 -8.72 16.26 2.28
C GLU A 206 -7.56 16.55 3.22
N GLY A 207 -7.56 17.73 3.82
CA GLY A 207 -6.45 18.19 4.68
C GLY A 207 -5.38 18.95 3.90
N SER A 208 -4.27 19.22 4.57
CA SER A 208 -3.11 19.89 3.99
C SER A 208 -1.83 19.51 4.72
N GLY A 209 -0.71 19.46 4.00
CA GLY A 209 0.58 19.06 4.56
C GLY A 209 0.49 17.67 5.23
N PRO A 210 0.93 17.50 6.49
CA PRO A 210 0.94 16.20 7.17
C PRO A 210 -0.46 15.68 7.52
N ASP A 211 -1.50 16.51 7.47
CA ASP A 211 -2.88 16.10 7.73
C ASP A 211 -3.60 15.62 6.46
N THR A 212 -2.88 15.53 5.33
CA THR A 212 -3.46 15.11 4.05
C THR A 212 -3.80 13.63 4.10
N ARG A 213 -5.05 13.30 3.77
CA ARG A 213 -5.53 11.92 3.78
C ARG A 213 -6.66 11.72 2.80
N ILE A 214 -6.93 10.46 2.49
CA ILE A 214 -8.19 10.11 1.82
C ILE A 214 -9.34 10.47 2.78
N GLY A 215 -10.42 11.01 2.24
CA GLY A 215 -11.64 11.37 2.96
C GLY A 215 -12.87 11.08 2.11
N PHE A 216 -14.02 11.50 2.61
CA PHE A 216 -15.32 11.30 1.97
C PHE A 216 -15.98 12.64 1.65
N GLN A 217 -16.84 12.66 0.64
CA GLN A 217 -17.71 13.77 0.31
C GLN A 217 -18.53 14.24 1.53
N ASN A 218 -18.90 15.52 1.53
CA ASN A 218 -19.72 16.16 2.57
C ASN A 218 -19.17 16.04 4.01
N GLY A 219 -17.89 15.73 4.18
CA GLY A 219 -17.26 15.61 5.51
C GLY A 219 -17.72 14.38 6.30
N ALA A 220 -18.24 13.35 5.64
CA ALA A 220 -18.55 12.08 6.30
C ALA A 220 -17.31 11.51 7.01
N ALA A 221 -17.49 11.05 8.25
CA ALA A 221 -16.39 10.57 9.08
C ALA A 221 -15.94 9.15 8.71
N THR A 222 -16.89 8.32 8.26
CA THR A 222 -16.67 6.92 7.89
C THR A 222 -17.32 6.60 6.54
N MET A 223 -16.95 5.46 5.94
CA MET A 223 -17.53 5.01 4.69
C MET A 223 -19.02 4.69 4.84
N GLU A 224 -19.46 4.16 6.00
CA GLU A 224 -20.89 3.95 6.30
C GLU A 224 -21.69 5.26 6.28
N ASP A 225 -21.09 6.36 6.73
CA ASP A 225 -21.74 7.69 6.74
C ASP A 225 -21.75 8.37 5.35
N SER A 226 -21.02 7.82 4.38
CA SER A 226 -20.92 8.33 3.02
C SER A 226 -22.01 7.74 2.09
N THR A 227 -22.08 8.20 0.86
CA THR A 227 -22.93 7.61 -0.20
C THR A 227 -22.31 6.38 -0.88
N CYS A 228 -21.17 5.86 -0.40
CA CYS A 228 -20.46 4.73 -1.01
C CYS A 228 -21.36 3.50 -1.19
N VAL A 229 -21.53 3.06 -2.44
CA VAL A 229 -22.26 1.82 -2.78
C VAL A 229 -21.42 0.54 -2.64
N SER A 230 -20.15 0.67 -2.25
CA SER A 230 -19.20 -0.45 -2.07
C SER A 230 -18.95 -1.28 -3.33
N CYS A 231 -18.73 -0.64 -4.49
CA CYS A 231 -18.41 -1.32 -5.76
C CYS A 231 -17.02 -2.01 -5.78
N GLY A 232 -16.13 -1.67 -4.84
CA GLY A 232 -14.82 -2.31 -4.69
C GLY A 232 -13.74 -1.83 -5.67
N HIS A 233 -14.03 -0.90 -6.58
CA HIS A 233 -13.07 -0.45 -7.57
C HIS A 233 -11.83 0.23 -6.94
N CYS A 234 -12.04 1.05 -5.91
CA CYS A 234 -10.96 1.66 -5.14
C CYS A 234 -10.02 0.64 -4.47
N VAL A 235 -10.52 -0.54 -4.09
CA VAL A 235 -9.72 -1.64 -3.52
C VAL A 235 -8.87 -2.32 -4.59
N THR A 236 -9.44 -2.46 -5.80
CA THR A 236 -8.75 -3.08 -6.95
C THR A 236 -7.52 -2.28 -7.36
N VAL A 237 -7.64 -0.95 -7.43
CA VAL A 237 -6.57 -0.07 -7.93
C VAL A 237 -5.57 0.37 -6.86
N CYS A 238 -5.87 0.15 -5.57
CA CYS A 238 -5.00 0.58 -4.49
C CYS A 238 -3.70 -0.25 -4.50
N PRO A 239 -2.52 0.38 -4.64
CA PRO A 239 -1.24 -0.32 -4.74
C PRO A 239 -0.78 -0.93 -3.40
N THR A 240 -1.38 -0.48 -2.29
CA THR A 240 -1.00 -0.86 -0.92
C THR A 240 -2.15 -1.53 -0.17
N GLY A 241 -1.92 -1.88 1.10
CA GLY A 241 -2.95 -2.39 2.01
C GLY A 241 -3.85 -1.32 2.65
N SER A 242 -3.91 -0.12 2.07
CA SER A 242 -4.77 0.95 2.59
C SER A 242 -6.25 0.70 2.38
N LEU A 243 -6.62 0.09 1.25
CA LEU A 243 -7.99 -0.31 0.93
C LEU A 243 -7.99 -1.80 0.65
N VAL A 244 -8.76 -2.58 1.42
CA VAL A 244 -8.82 -4.04 1.30
C VAL A 244 -10.26 -4.55 1.41
N GLU A 245 -10.54 -5.66 0.75
CA GLU A 245 -11.84 -6.34 0.81
C GLU A 245 -12.00 -7.05 2.14
N LYS A 246 -13.19 -6.93 2.73
CA LYS A 246 -13.55 -7.68 3.93
C LYS A 246 -13.68 -9.17 3.65
N GLY A 247 -13.18 -9.99 4.56
CA GLY A 247 -12.96 -11.43 4.39
C GLY A 247 -11.59 -11.78 3.79
N ILE A 248 -10.88 -10.85 3.15
CA ILE A 248 -9.54 -11.06 2.57
C ILE A 248 -8.46 -10.33 3.36
N GLU A 249 -8.83 -9.34 4.19
CA GLU A 249 -7.88 -8.53 4.96
C GLU A 249 -6.98 -9.35 5.90
N ASP A 250 -7.44 -10.54 6.28
CA ASP A 250 -6.70 -11.48 7.13
C ASP A 250 -6.19 -12.72 6.36
N ALA A 251 -6.56 -12.91 5.09
CA ALA A 251 -6.22 -14.11 4.32
C ALA A 251 -4.72 -14.23 4.03
N THR A 252 -4.03 -13.10 3.90
CA THR A 252 -2.58 -13.02 3.66
C THR A 252 -1.78 -12.75 4.95
N THR A 253 -2.46 -12.77 6.10
CA THR A 253 -1.83 -12.59 7.41
C THR A 253 -1.35 -13.93 7.96
N LEU A 254 -0.37 -13.89 8.87
CA LEU A 254 -0.02 -15.09 9.62
C LEU A 254 -1.27 -15.60 10.36
N PRO A 255 -1.64 -16.89 10.27
CA PRO A 255 -2.85 -17.46 10.86
C PRO A 255 -2.73 -17.66 12.38
N LEU A 256 -2.15 -16.67 13.05
CA LEU A 256 -1.98 -16.61 14.50
C LEU A 256 -3.15 -15.79 15.08
N PRO A 257 -3.88 -16.32 16.08
CA PRO A 257 -4.97 -15.60 16.71
C PRO A 257 -4.51 -14.22 17.20
N GLY A 258 -5.16 -13.17 16.72
CA GLY A 258 -4.84 -11.80 17.07
C GLY A 258 -3.85 -11.11 16.12
N PHE A 259 -3.29 -11.80 15.12
CA PHE A 259 -2.30 -11.26 14.19
C PHE A 259 -2.94 -10.73 12.89
N THR A 260 -3.95 -9.88 13.05
CA THR A 260 -4.78 -9.31 11.97
C THR A 260 -4.44 -7.83 11.75
N GLN A 261 -4.80 -7.27 10.60
CA GLN A 261 -4.65 -5.83 10.33
C GLN A 261 -5.33 -4.96 11.40
N LYS A 262 -6.51 -5.37 11.90
CA LYS A 262 -7.26 -4.60 12.91
C LYS A 262 -6.51 -4.44 14.23
N ASN A 263 -5.78 -5.48 14.64
CA ASN A 263 -5.02 -5.48 15.88
C ASN A 263 -3.66 -4.78 15.75
N SER A 264 -3.27 -4.38 14.54
CA SER A 264 -2.01 -3.68 14.30
C SER A 264 -2.08 -2.18 14.66
N ILE A 265 -3.28 -1.61 14.77
CA ILE A 265 -3.50 -0.16 14.97
C ILE A 265 -4.13 0.16 16.34
N GLY A 266 -4.94 -0.75 16.89
CA GLY A 266 -5.53 -0.64 18.23
C GLY A 266 -6.89 0.07 18.31
N LYS A 267 -7.16 1.06 17.45
CA LYS A 267 -8.49 1.73 17.34
C LYS A 267 -9.15 1.42 15.99
N THR A 268 -10.45 1.09 16.02
CA THR A 268 -11.24 0.77 14.81
C THR A 268 -12.65 1.36 14.91
N TYR A 269 -13.12 2.03 13.87
CA TYR A 269 -14.54 2.35 13.71
C TYR A 269 -15.27 1.13 13.18
N GLN A 270 -16.28 0.67 13.93
CA GLN A 270 -17.07 -0.51 13.58
C GLN A 270 -18.48 -0.10 13.21
N ARG A 271 -19.08 -0.87 12.31
CA ARG A 271 -20.46 -0.68 11.87
C ARG A 271 -21.41 -0.56 13.06
N THR A 272 -22.29 0.44 13.03
CA THR A 272 -23.31 0.57 14.07
C THR A 272 -24.38 -0.52 13.90
N GLY A 273 -24.35 -1.54 14.78
CA GLY A 273 -25.45 -2.53 14.88
C GLY A 273 -25.13 -4.00 14.55
N GLN A 274 -23.87 -4.42 14.41
CA GLN A 274 -23.53 -5.84 14.28
C GLN A 274 -22.70 -6.37 15.47
N SER A 275 -23.17 -7.50 16.03
CA SER A 275 -22.59 -8.17 17.19
C SER A 275 -21.15 -8.57 16.95
N LYS A 276 -20.30 -8.37 17.96
CA LYS A 276 -18.94 -8.93 18.02
C LYS A 276 -18.96 -10.35 17.47
N GLY A 277 -18.21 -10.60 16.40
CA GLY A 277 -17.92 -11.96 15.93
C GLY A 277 -17.38 -12.81 17.08
N PRO A 278 -17.40 -14.14 16.97
CA PRO A 278 -17.11 -15.02 18.10
C PRO A 278 -15.71 -14.72 18.63
N MET A 279 -15.64 -14.01 19.76
CA MET A 279 -14.40 -13.91 20.52
C MET A 279 -14.11 -15.33 20.98
N THR A 280 -13.08 -15.95 20.40
CA THR A 280 -12.54 -17.21 20.92
C THR A 280 -12.24 -16.99 22.40
N PRO A 281 -12.91 -17.72 23.33
CA PRO A 281 -12.73 -17.46 24.75
C PRO A 281 -11.29 -17.74 25.13
N LYS A 282 -10.69 -16.81 25.88
CA LYS A 282 -9.40 -17.04 26.55
C LYS A 282 -9.56 -18.31 27.39
N LYS A 283 -8.84 -19.38 27.01
CA LYS A 283 -8.88 -20.68 27.71
C LYS A 283 -8.55 -20.41 29.17
N ARG A 284 -9.54 -20.57 30.05
CA ARG A 284 -9.33 -20.54 31.51
C ARG A 284 -8.48 -21.76 31.85
N ASP A 285 -7.44 -21.55 32.67
CA ASP A 285 -6.65 -22.64 33.24
C ASP A 285 -7.56 -23.59 34.02
N GLU A 286 -7.84 -24.75 33.44
CA GLU A 286 -8.40 -25.89 34.17
C GLU A 286 -7.27 -26.49 35.00
N ARG A 287 -7.23 -26.07 36.27
CA ARG A 287 -6.49 -26.76 37.31
C ARG A 287 -7.20 -28.10 37.58
N THR A 288 -6.87 -29.13 36.81
CA THR A 288 -7.30 -30.50 37.10
C THR A 288 -6.58 -31.01 38.33
N GLU A 289 -7.29 -31.02 39.46
CA GLU A 289 -7.08 -32.02 40.49
C GLU A 289 -7.42 -33.38 39.89
N THR A 290 -6.47 -34.31 39.85
CA THR A 290 -6.82 -35.73 39.97
C THR A 290 -5.67 -36.54 40.57
N THR A 291 -6.01 -37.13 41.71
CA THR A 291 -5.39 -38.24 42.42
C THR A 291 -4.81 -39.34 41.54
N ALA A 292 -3.63 -39.83 41.91
CA ALA A 292 -3.12 -41.15 41.53
C ALA A 292 -2.70 -41.92 42.80
N PRO A 293 -3.02 -43.22 42.95
CA PRO A 293 -2.46 -44.06 43.98
C PRO A 293 -1.33 -44.93 43.43
N SER A 294 -0.23 -45.08 44.17
CA SER A 294 0.41 -46.39 44.37
C SER A 294 1.51 -46.29 45.42
N THR A 295 1.46 -47.23 46.35
CA THR A 295 2.47 -47.55 47.36
C THR A 295 3.56 -48.43 46.75
N ALA A 296 4.83 -48.13 46.99
CA ALA A 296 5.82 -49.09 47.51
C ALA A 296 7.19 -48.41 47.68
N SER A 297 7.72 -48.54 48.88
CA SER A 297 9.03 -48.13 49.37
C SER A 297 10.18 -48.95 48.76
N ALA A 298 11.33 -48.32 48.51
CA ALA A 298 12.64 -48.88 48.88
C ALA A 298 13.72 -47.78 48.88
N THR A 299 14.46 -47.80 49.99
CA THR A 299 15.66 -47.08 50.40
C THR A 299 16.84 -47.11 49.43
N GLY A 300 17.67 -46.06 49.42
CA GLY A 300 19.02 -46.09 48.82
C GLY A 300 19.75 -44.74 48.93
N GLU A 301 20.65 -44.65 49.90
CA GLU A 301 21.54 -43.53 50.24
C GLU A 301 22.68 -43.27 49.23
N MET A 302 23.23 -42.04 49.29
CA MET A 302 24.64 -41.63 49.02
C MET A 302 25.13 -41.75 47.55
N SER A 303 25.98 -40.90 46.95
CA SER A 303 26.88 -39.81 47.34
C SER A 303 27.65 -39.35 46.08
N ALA A 304 28.41 -38.24 46.17
CA ALA A 304 29.54 -37.81 45.32
C ALA A 304 29.17 -37.17 43.96
N GLU A 305 29.50 -35.89 43.71
CA GLU A 305 30.80 -35.38 43.19
C GLU A 305 31.09 -35.96 41.79
N THR A 306 31.38 -35.22 40.71
CA THR A 306 32.28 -34.06 40.51
C THR A 306 32.02 -33.45 39.13
N ALA A 307 32.55 -32.24 38.95
CA ALA A 307 32.66 -31.46 37.72
C ALA A 307 33.33 -32.17 36.53
N GLY A 308 33.10 -31.62 35.33
CA GLY A 308 33.84 -31.90 34.11
C GLY A 308 33.31 -31.06 32.95
N GLU A 309 33.96 -29.92 32.72
CA GLU A 309 33.97 -29.23 31.42
C GLU A 309 34.46 -30.20 30.33
N GLU A 310 33.89 -30.14 29.13
CA GLU A 310 34.67 -30.00 27.89
C GLU A 310 33.77 -29.81 26.68
N SER A 311 34.34 -29.05 25.75
CA SER A 311 33.95 -28.73 24.40
C SER A 311 33.72 -29.95 23.51
N ASP A 312 32.93 -29.79 22.45
CA ASP A 312 33.45 -29.70 21.08
C ASP A 312 32.33 -29.90 20.05
N GLU A 313 32.20 -28.90 19.19
CA GLU A 313 32.10 -28.97 17.73
C GLU A 313 31.72 -30.33 17.13
N TYR A 314 30.56 -30.39 16.45
CA TYR A 314 30.40 -31.25 15.27
C TYR A 314 29.55 -30.54 14.22
N ASP A 315 30.26 -30.17 13.16
CA ASP A 315 29.77 -29.93 11.81
C ASP A 315 29.04 -31.17 11.24
N PHE A 316 28.44 -30.99 10.06
CA PHE A 316 28.06 -32.01 9.08
C PHE A 316 26.56 -32.41 9.00
N PHE A 317 25.84 -31.91 7.98
CA PHE A 317 25.44 -32.71 6.81
C PHE A 317 24.73 -31.84 5.76
N GLU A 318 25.36 -31.74 4.58
CA GLU A 318 24.72 -31.41 3.31
C GLU A 318 23.84 -32.57 2.80
N ASP A 319 22.92 -32.20 1.91
CA ASP A 319 22.18 -33.01 0.94
C ASP A 319 21.06 -33.94 1.40
N ALA A 320 19.82 -33.49 1.13
CA ALA A 320 18.77 -34.37 0.63
C ALA A 320 17.86 -33.60 -0.33
N THR A 321 18.05 -33.87 -1.62
CA THR A 321 17.19 -33.54 -2.74
C THR A 321 15.85 -34.29 -2.68
N GLY A 322 14.79 -33.66 -3.18
CA GLY A 322 13.63 -34.34 -3.76
C GLY A 322 12.43 -34.56 -2.84
N GLY A 323 11.34 -33.85 -3.13
CA GLY A 323 10.02 -34.16 -2.60
C GLY A 323 8.94 -33.19 -3.10
N ASP A 324 8.17 -33.64 -4.09
CA ASP A 324 6.89 -33.08 -4.53
C ASP A 324 5.98 -32.71 -3.34
N TRP A 325 5.39 -31.52 -3.38
CA TRP A 325 4.33 -31.10 -2.46
C TRP A 325 2.94 -31.29 -3.11
N PRO A 326 1.92 -31.68 -2.33
CA PRO A 326 0.54 -31.86 -2.80
C PRO A 326 -0.18 -30.56 -3.19
#